data_AF-A0A1M6ZQB0-F1
#
_entry.id   AF-A0A1M6ZQB0-F1
#
_cell.length_a   1.000
_cell.length_b   1.000
_cell.length_c   1.000
_cell.angle_alpha   90.00
_cell.angle_beta   90.00
_cell.angle_gamma   90.00
#
_symmetry.space_group_name_H-M   'P 1'
#
loop_
_entity.id
_entity.type
_entity.pdbx_description
1 polymer ?
#
loop_
_entity_poly.entity_id
_entity_poly.type
_entity_poly.pdbx_seq_one_letter_code
_entity_poly.pdbx_strand_id
1 'polypeptide(L)'
;MTFIATVIAKNGAAVIADSLVTTSHPMLEYEDFLNYLKRKSGKSKKKSIDVIPEEIIDLFETKPHHTKDYEEKLFKYDDFTSITTAGSANLNDRSIKDVLEEIVDKNSKTKGYKNKKILTKVKDLVSDLNRQVNEHLKKHSSVRETTFIVTNYNKKNNETKVFKVKIQSASSKKLDQEDFEFVKYKEADRIEKVICDGQNRISERILFGDLPLIWGLVPKIVEQVAKDFGIDKSEIGEEYFSGIRNNQDIVSKDVLHDMKILKLNGLSLQQATELAALLMRLEMDFQSYTEDIPTVGGVIKLAVIDKNGFKYIAGDRITRPSNI
;
A
#
# COMPACT_ATOMS: atom_id res chain seq x y z
N MET A 1 -2.33 -5.93 -5.41
CA MET A 1 -2.00 -5.45 -4.05
C MET A 1 -3.04 -6.03 -3.10
N THR A 2 -2.76 -6.12 -1.80
CA THR A 2 -3.62 -6.73 -0.76
C THR A 2 -4.35 -5.65 0.04
N PHE A 3 -5.23 -5.97 0.99
CA PHE A 3 -5.86 -4.99 1.88
C PHE A 3 -5.23 -5.06 3.28
N ILE A 4 -4.80 -3.90 3.79
CA ILE A 4 -4.39 -3.73 5.19
C ILE A 4 -5.11 -2.55 5.80
N ALA A 5 -5.44 -2.63 7.09
CA ALA A 5 -6.04 -1.51 7.79
C ALA A 5 -5.73 -1.47 9.29
N THR A 6 -5.79 -0.25 9.82
CA THR A 6 -5.81 0.08 11.25
C THR A 6 -7.04 0.91 11.55
N VAL A 7 -7.83 0.49 12.54
CA VAL A 7 -8.98 1.24 13.07
C VAL A 7 -8.68 1.69 14.49
N ILE A 8 -8.62 3.01 14.70
CA ILE A 8 -8.28 3.64 15.98
C ILE A 8 -9.52 3.71 16.89
N ALA A 9 -9.41 3.15 18.08
CA ALA A 9 -10.40 3.24 19.15
C ALA A 9 -9.97 4.25 20.24
N LYS A 10 -10.84 4.52 21.22
CA LYS A 10 -10.52 5.40 22.36
C LYS A 10 -9.28 4.95 23.14
N ASN A 11 -9.14 3.64 23.36
CA ASN A 11 -8.12 3.05 24.25
C ASN A 11 -7.28 1.99 23.54
N GLY A 12 -7.02 2.17 22.24
CA GLY A 12 -6.26 1.20 21.45
C GLY A 12 -6.53 1.30 19.96
N ALA A 13 -6.22 0.23 19.24
CA ALA A 13 -6.59 0.06 17.84
C ALA A 13 -6.77 -1.41 17.50
N ALA A 14 -7.59 -1.66 16.48
CA ALA A 14 -7.64 -2.93 15.77
C ALA A 14 -6.78 -2.82 14.50
N VAL A 15 -6.01 -3.85 14.21
CA VAL A 15 -5.17 -3.95 13.01
C VAL A 15 -5.49 -5.25 12.28
N ILE A 16 -5.65 -5.17 10.96
CA ILE A 16 -6.09 -6.29 10.14
C ILE A 16 -5.26 -6.38 8.86
N ALA A 17 -4.96 -7.60 8.44
CA ALA A 17 -4.34 -7.92 7.16
C ALA A 17 -4.81 -9.30 6.68
N ASP A 18 -4.79 -9.49 5.37
CA ASP A 18 -5.03 -10.79 4.74
C ASP A 18 -3.69 -11.53 4.49
N SER A 19 -3.72 -12.80 4.06
CA SER A 19 -2.50 -13.56 3.75
C SER A 19 -2.32 -13.92 2.27
N LEU A 20 -3.22 -13.46 1.41
CA LEU A 20 -3.21 -13.79 -0.02
C LEU A 20 -2.20 -12.94 -0.78
N VAL A 21 -1.31 -13.56 -1.54
CA VAL A 21 -0.38 -12.82 -2.40
C VAL A 21 -0.46 -13.31 -3.83
N THR A 22 -0.57 -12.36 -4.74
CA THR A 22 -0.59 -12.59 -6.17
C THR A 22 0.84 -12.64 -6.69
N THR A 23 1.22 -13.77 -7.26
CA THR A 23 2.47 -13.88 -8.02
C THR A 23 2.28 -13.26 -9.40
N SER A 24 3.38 -12.75 -9.96
CA SER A 24 3.39 -12.25 -11.32
C SER A 24 4.39 -13.03 -12.16
N HIS A 25 4.09 -13.16 -13.45
CA HIS A 25 4.98 -13.78 -14.43
C HIS A 25 5.15 -12.85 -15.63
N PRO A 26 6.34 -12.80 -16.25
CA PRO A 26 6.48 -12.20 -17.57
C PRO A 26 5.59 -12.97 -18.56
N MET A 27 4.66 -12.27 -19.21
CA MET A 27 3.81 -12.81 -20.26
C MET A 27 3.90 -11.91 -21.50
N LEU A 28 3.93 -12.55 -22.66
CA LEU A 28 3.87 -11.89 -23.96
C LEU A 28 2.50 -12.15 -24.55
N GLU A 29 1.69 -11.10 -24.69
CA GLU A 29 0.39 -11.22 -25.33
C GLU A 29 0.54 -11.51 -26.82
N TYR A 30 -0.37 -12.34 -27.33
CA TYR A 30 -0.37 -12.72 -28.74
C TYR A 30 -0.51 -11.49 -29.65
N GLU A 31 -1.35 -10.53 -29.27
CA GLU A 31 -1.55 -9.29 -30.05
C GLU A 31 -0.29 -8.41 -30.08
N ASP A 32 0.42 -8.28 -28.96
CA ASP A 32 1.66 -7.51 -28.88
C ASP A 32 2.76 -8.13 -29.72
N PHE A 33 2.87 -9.47 -29.67
CA PHE A 33 3.78 -10.21 -30.53
C PHE A 33 3.42 -10.08 -32.02
N LEU A 34 2.13 -10.19 -32.38
CA LEU A 34 1.67 -9.97 -33.75
C LEU A 34 1.96 -8.54 -34.22
N ASN A 35 1.72 -7.54 -33.37
CA ASN A 35 1.98 -6.13 -33.68
C ASN A 35 3.48 -5.87 -33.85
N TYR A 36 4.34 -6.52 -33.07
CA TYR A 36 5.77 -6.53 -33.28
C TYR A 36 6.14 -7.11 -34.67
N LEU A 37 5.63 -8.29 -35.01
CA LEU A 37 5.90 -8.93 -36.31
C LEU A 37 5.41 -8.08 -37.49
N LYS A 38 4.21 -7.49 -37.40
CA LYS A 38 3.67 -6.57 -38.43
C LYS A 38 4.54 -5.33 -38.59
N ARG A 39 5.02 -4.73 -37.50
CA ARG A 39 5.92 -3.57 -37.54
C ARG A 39 7.26 -3.91 -38.18
N LYS A 40 7.81 -5.08 -37.92
CA LYS A 40 9.05 -5.56 -38.55
C LYS A 40 8.85 -5.89 -40.03
N SER A 41 7.75 -6.54 -40.37
CA SER A 41 7.36 -6.83 -41.75
C SER A 41 7.17 -5.56 -42.58
N GLY A 42 6.45 -4.54 -42.06
CA GLY A 42 6.22 -3.28 -42.76
C GLY A 42 7.47 -2.44 -43.00
N LYS A 43 8.55 -2.68 -42.23
CA LYS A 43 9.85 -2.02 -42.39
C LYS A 43 10.83 -2.82 -43.28
N SER A 44 10.56 -4.10 -43.52
CA SER A 44 11.45 -4.98 -44.29
C SER A 44 11.01 -5.07 -45.76
N LYS A 45 11.93 -4.78 -46.70
CA LYS A 45 11.73 -5.07 -48.13
C LYS A 45 11.99 -6.55 -48.48
N LYS A 46 12.42 -7.37 -47.50
CA LYS A 46 12.75 -8.79 -47.68
C LYS A 46 11.56 -9.68 -47.28
N LYS A 47 11.49 -10.89 -47.84
CA LYS A 47 10.50 -11.93 -47.46
C LYS A 47 10.74 -12.54 -46.07
N SER A 48 11.86 -12.23 -45.41
CA SER A 48 12.19 -12.68 -44.06
C SER A 48 12.06 -11.55 -43.05
N ILE A 49 11.60 -11.90 -41.84
CA ILE A 49 11.54 -11.02 -40.68
C ILE A 49 12.72 -11.39 -39.78
N ASP A 50 13.63 -10.45 -39.58
CA ASP A 50 14.72 -10.62 -38.62
C ASP A 50 14.20 -10.25 -37.23
N VAL A 51 14.28 -11.21 -36.31
CA VAL A 51 13.79 -11.10 -34.94
C VAL A 51 14.99 -10.98 -34.00
N ILE A 52 15.01 -9.90 -33.21
CA ILE A 52 16.10 -9.60 -32.29
C ILE A 52 15.67 -10.04 -30.87
N PRO A 53 16.42 -10.92 -30.19
CA PRO A 53 16.04 -11.44 -28.88
C PRO A 53 15.75 -10.35 -27.83
N GLU A 54 16.57 -9.30 -27.79
CA GLU A 54 16.41 -8.19 -26.86
C GLU A 54 15.07 -7.48 -27.07
N GLU A 55 14.67 -7.28 -28.33
CA GLU A 55 13.39 -6.65 -28.65
C GLU A 55 12.19 -7.55 -28.31
N ILE A 56 12.33 -8.88 -28.37
CA ILE A 56 11.27 -9.79 -27.91
C ILE A 56 11.15 -9.72 -26.40
N ILE A 57 12.27 -9.74 -25.69
CA ILE A 57 12.30 -9.66 -24.22
C ILE A 57 11.59 -8.40 -23.75
N ASP A 58 11.80 -7.28 -24.45
CA ASP A 58 11.14 -5.99 -24.16
C ASP A 58 9.61 -6.00 -24.37
N LEU A 59 9.06 -7.00 -25.08
CA LEU A 59 7.61 -7.15 -25.23
C LEU A 59 6.94 -7.86 -24.05
N PHE A 60 7.71 -8.53 -23.19
CA PHE A 60 7.13 -9.23 -22.05
C PHE A 60 6.69 -8.23 -20.98
N GLU A 61 5.41 -8.27 -20.64
CA GLU A 61 4.85 -7.52 -19.54
C GLU A 61 4.65 -8.43 -18.33
N THR A 62 4.94 -7.91 -17.13
CA THR A 62 4.70 -8.68 -15.91
C THR A 62 3.22 -8.66 -15.55
N LYS A 63 2.53 -9.78 -15.71
CA LYS A 63 1.09 -9.91 -15.41
C LYS A 63 0.81 -10.77 -14.17
N PRO A 64 -0.28 -10.52 -13.43
CA PRO A 64 -0.77 -11.45 -12.40
C PRO A 64 -0.99 -12.85 -12.99
N HIS A 65 -0.57 -13.90 -12.28
CA HIS A 65 -0.70 -15.27 -12.77
C HIS A 65 -1.50 -16.17 -11.84
N HIS A 66 -1.09 -16.29 -10.57
CA HIS A 66 -1.80 -17.09 -9.59
C HIS A 66 -1.62 -16.52 -8.19
N THR A 67 -2.54 -16.86 -7.30
CA THR A 67 -2.45 -16.50 -5.89
C THR A 67 -1.86 -17.65 -5.09
N LYS A 68 -1.04 -17.31 -4.09
CA LYS A 68 -0.65 -18.22 -3.01
C LYS A 68 -1.14 -17.63 -1.69
N ASP A 69 -1.54 -18.51 -0.79
CA ASP A 69 -1.93 -18.13 0.57
C ASP A 69 -0.74 -18.14 1.52
N TYR A 70 -0.99 -17.67 2.74
CA TYR A 70 -0.09 -17.83 3.90
C TYR A 70 1.11 -16.89 3.92
N GLU A 71 1.05 -15.76 3.20
CA GLU A 71 2.01 -14.67 3.35
C GLU A 71 1.74 -13.90 4.64
N GLU A 72 2.77 -13.67 5.45
CA GLU A 72 2.63 -12.90 6.69
C GLU A 72 2.61 -11.41 6.37
N LYS A 73 1.60 -10.70 6.85
CA LYS A 73 1.44 -9.25 6.60
C LYS A 73 1.05 -8.45 7.82
N LEU A 74 0.95 -9.08 8.99
CA LEU A 74 0.68 -8.44 10.26
C LEU A 74 1.70 -8.94 11.26
N PHE A 75 2.51 -8.01 11.76
CA PHE A 75 3.67 -8.31 12.59
C PHE A 75 3.56 -7.61 13.94
N LYS A 76 3.92 -8.32 15.00
CA LYS A 76 4.28 -7.69 16.28
C LYS A 76 5.70 -7.15 16.16
N TYR A 77 5.85 -5.82 16.21
CA TYR A 77 7.15 -5.17 16.16
C TYR A 77 7.76 -5.02 17.57
N ASP A 78 6.94 -4.63 18.54
CA ASP A 78 7.23 -4.74 19.96
C ASP A 78 5.93 -4.90 20.76
N ASP A 79 6.00 -4.83 22.10
CA ASP A 79 4.84 -5.03 22.96
C ASP A 79 3.71 -4.02 22.72
N PHE A 80 4.02 -2.84 22.17
CA PHE A 80 3.07 -1.76 21.91
C PHE A 80 3.21 -1.19 20.50
N THR A 81 3.68 -1.99 19.55
CA THR A 81 3.81 -1.58 18.15
C THR A 81 3.55 -2.76 17.24
N SER A 82 2.69 -2.58 16.25
CA SER A 82 2.48 -3.52 15.15
C SER A 82 2.83 -2.87 13.82
N ILE A 83 3.13 -3.72 12.84
CA ILE A 83 3.33 -3.32 11.45
C ILE A 83 2.43 -4.19 10.58
N THR A 84 1.69 -3.58 9.67
CA THR A 84 1.04 -4.29 8.56
C THR A 84 1.66 -3.91 7.22
N THR A 85 1.62 -4.80 6.23
CA THR A 85 2.29 -4.60 4.93
C THR A 85 1.39 -4.89 3.73
N ALA A 86 1.50 -4.04 2.71
CA ALA A 86 0.83 -4.22 1.41
C ALA A 86 1.77 -3.79 0.27
N GLY A 87 1.79 -4.56 -0.82
CA GLY A 87 2.68 -4.29 -1.96
C GLY A 87 3.54 -5.50 -2.30
N SER A 88 4.84 -5.28 -2.50
CA SER A 88 5.78 -6.37 -2.77
C SER A 88 5.87 -7.31 -1.57
N ALA A 89 5.82 -8.62 -1.83
CA ALA A 89 6.06 -9.64 -0.81
C ALA A 89 7.54 -9.89 -0.55
N ASN A 90 8.42 -9.45 -1.47
CA ASN A 90 9.85 -9.66 -1.37
C ASN A 90 10.64 -8.35 -1.52
N LEU A 91 11.77 -8.29 -0.84
CA LEU A 91 12.80 -7.26 -0.98
C LEU A 91 14.16 -7.94 -0.87
N ASN A 92 15.04 -7.69 -1.84
CA ASN A 92 16.37 -8.29 -1.91
C ASN A 92 16.37 -9.83 -1.82
N ASP A 93 15.50 -10.49 -2.62
CA ASP A 93 15.29 -11.96 -2.65
C ASP A 93 14.84 -12.60 -1.32
N ARG A 94 14.45 -11.78 -0.35
CA ARG A 94 13.93 -12.21 0.95
C ARG A 94 12.49 -11.80 1.10
N SER A 95 11.72 -12.56 1.87
CA SER A 95 10.35 -12.14 2.18
C SER A 95 10.40 -10.88 3.05
N ILE A 96 9.38 -10.02 2.92
CA ILE A 96 9.26 -8.84 3.80
C ILE A 96 9.19 -9.24 5.27
N LYS A 97 8.61 -10.41 5.57
CA LYS A 97 8.66 -11.01 6.91
C LYS A 97 10.10 -11.16 7.41
N ASP A 98 10.97 -11.80 6.64
CA ASP A 98 12.35 -12.05 7.07
C ASP A 98 13.11 -10.72 7.29
N VAL A 99 12.86 -9.73 6.42
CA VAL A 99 13.44 -8.39 6.55
C VAL A 99 12.97 -7.71 7.85
N LEU A 100 11.68 -7.79 8.17
CA LEU A 100 11.14 -7.20 9.40
C LEU A 100 11.62 -7.94 10.65
N GLU A 101 11.70 -9.27 10.63
CA GLU A 101 12.22 -10.08 11.73
C GLU A 101 13.69 -9.75 12.03
N GLU A 102 14.52 -9.56 11.00
CA GLU A 102 15.91 -9.10 11.15
C GLU A 102 15.98 -7.73 11.85
N ILE A 103 15.13 -6.78 11.42
CA ILE A 103 15.07 -5.44 12.01
C ILE A 103 14.62 -5.51 13.48
N VAL A 104 13.59 -6.31 13.78
CA VAL A 104 13.10 -6.51 15.15
C VAL A 104 14.18 -7.15 16.03
N ASP A 105 14.87 -8.19 15.55
CA ASP A 105 15.94 -8.86 16.29
C ASP A 105 17.11 -7.89 16.59
N LYS A 106 17.59 -7.15 15.58
CA LYS A 106 18.60 -6.09 15.74
C LYS A 106 18.18 -5.05 16.79
N ASN A 107 16.94 -4.61 16.75
CA ASN A 107 16.40 -3.60 17.66
C ASN A 107 16.23 -4.13 19.08
N SER A 108 15.86 -5.40 19.25
CA SER A 108 15.74 -6.07 20.56
C SER A 108 17.08 -6.14 21.31
N LYS A 109 18.18 -6.29 20.57
CA LYS A 109 19.56 -6.32 21.08
C LYS A 109 20.13 -4.93 21.41
N THR A 110 19.48 -3.86 20.92
CA THR A 110 19.93 -2.49 21.15
C THR A 110 19.49 -2.00 22.54
N LYS A 111 20.46 -1.67 23.40
CA LYS A 111 20.21 -1.20 24.78
C LYS A 111 19.29 0.03 24.76
N GLY A 112 18.18 -0.06 25.49
CA GLY A 112 17.22 1.05 25.63
C GLY A 112 16.27 1.27 24.44
N TYR A 113 16.30 0.42 23.40
CA TYR A 113 15.44 0.59 22.22
C TYR A 113 13.95 0.64 22.57
N LYS A 114 13.50 -0.22 23.49
CA LYS A 114 12.09 -0.26 23.95
C LYS A 114 11.58 1.10 24.45
N ASN A 115 12.47 1.92 25.03
CA ASN A 115 12.14 3.22 25.61
C ASN A 115 12.23 4.39 24.62
N LYS A 116 12.68 4.15 23.37
CA LYS A 116 12.72 5.19 22.33
C LYS A 116 11.30 5.68 22.02
N LYS A 117 11.18 6.98 21.69
CA LYS A 117 9.93 7.55 21.16
C LYS A 117 9.58 6.84 19.85
N ILE A 118 8.28 6.65 19.59
CA ILE A 118 7.80 5.97 18.37
C ILE A 118 8.34 6.62 17.09
N LEU A 119 8.39 7.95 17.02
CA LEU A 119 8.94 8.66 15.86
C LEU A 119 10.40 8.26 15.57
N THR A 120 11.21 8.06 16.61
CA THR A 120 12.59 7.58 16.45
C THR A 120 12.62 6.15 15.93
N LYS A 121 11.74 5.27 16.44
CA LYS A 121 11.63 3.89 15.96
C LYS A 121 11.21 3.83 14.48
N VAL A 122 10.29 4.69 14.06
CA VAL A 122 9.87 4.82 12.65
C VAL A 122 11.02 5.31 11.77
N LYS A 123 11.80 6.31 12.22
CA LYS A 123 13.00 6.76 11.50
C LYS A 123 14.06 5.67 11.38
N ASP A 124 14.28 4.89 12.45
CA ASP A 124 15.19 3.74 12.42
C ASP A 124 14.72 2.69 11.40
N LEU A 125 13.42 2.35 11.38
CA LEU A 125 12.81 1.46 10.39
C LEU A 125 13.00 1.98 8.96
N VAL A 126 12.72 3.27 8.71
CA VAL A 126 12.89 3.91 7.40
C VAL A 126 14.34 3.84 6.93
N SER A 127 15.30 4.07 7.83
CA SER A 127 16.73 3.94 7.52
C SER A 127 17.11 2.51 7.13
N ASP A 128 16.64 1.52 7.90
CA ASP A 128 16.90 0.11 7.60
C ASP A 128 16.25 -0.33 6.27
N LEU A 129 15.02 0.11 5.97
CA LEU A 129 14.35 -0.16 4.69
C LEU A 129 15.05 0.54 3.52
N ASN A 130 15.48 1.79 3.67
CA ASN A 130 16.25 2.50 2.64
C ASN A 130 17.54 1.74 2.27
N ARG A 131 18.25 1.20 3.26
CA ARG A 131 19.42 0.36 3.03
C ARG A 131 19.07 -0.88 2.21
N GLN A 132 18.00 -1.60 2.57
CA GLN A 132 17.55 -2.80 1.86
C GLN A 132 17.11 -2.48 0.42
N VAL A 133 16.44 -1.35 0.19
CA VAL A 133 16.03 -0.91 -1.15
C VAL A 133 17.25 -0.57 -2.02
N ASN A 134 18.24 0.13 -1.47
CA ASN A 134 19.48 0.43 -2.17
C ASN A 134 20.23 -0.85 -2.59
N GLU A 135 20.34 -1.83 -1.70
CA GLU A 135 20.95 -3.13 -2.01
C GLU A 135 20.14 -3.87 -3.10
N HIS A 136 18.81 -3.86 -3.00
CA HIS A 136 17.94 -4.48 -3.99
C HIS A 136 18.10 -3.86 -5.38
N LEU A 137 18.11 -2.53 -5.49
CA LEU A 137 18.23 -1.81 -6.76
C LEU A 137 19.58 -2.06 -7.47
N LYS A 138 20.66 -2.27 -6.71
CA LYS A 138 21.97 -2.65 -7.26
C LYS A 138 21.95 -4.04 -7.93
N LYS A 139 21.05 -4.93 -7.49
CA LYS A 139 20.96 -6.31 -7.98
C LYS A 139 19.83 -6.53 -9.01
N HIS A 140 18.66 -5.94 -8.78
CA HIS A 140 17.41 -6.28 -9.48
C HIS A 140 16.88 -5.16 -10.38
N SER A 141 17.60 -4.05 -10.51
CA SER A 141 17.31 -2.89 -11.37
C SER A 141 16.03 -2.10 -11.09
N SER A 142 15.08 -2.65 -10.31
CA SER A 142 13.85 -1.96 -9.93
C SER A 142 13.33 -2.44 -8.58
N VAL A 143 12.55 -1.60 -7.92
CA VAL A 143 11.81 -1.92 -6.70
C VAL A 143 10.36 -1.51 -6.89
N ARG A 144 9.43 -2.33 -6.41
CA ARG A 144 8.00 -2.02 -6.45
C ARG A 144 7.55 -1.33 -5.17
N GLU A 145 6.50 -0.55 -5.30
CA GLU A 145 5.83 0.10 -4.19
C GLU A 145 5.43 -0.91 -3.11
N THR A 146 5.74 -0.56 -1.86
CA THR A 146 5.35 -1.33 -0.68
C THR A 146 5.03 -0.37 0.45
N THR A 147 3.82 -0.47 0.98
CA THR A 147 3.34 0.32 2.11
C THR A 147 3.38 -0.50 3.38
N PHE A 148 3.82 0.13 4.46
CA PHE A 148 3.76 -0.37 5.82
C PHE A 148 2.87 0.58 6.64
N ILE A 149 1.94 0.03 7.42
CA ILE A 149 1.21 0.80 8.43
C ILE A 149 1.76 0.43 9.80
N VAL A 150 2.48 1.37 10.42
CA VAL A 150 3.04 1.21 11.77
C VAL A 150 2.04 1.75 12.77
N THR A 151 1.49 0.89 13.62
CA THR A 151 0.51 1.26 14.64
C THR A 151 1.13 1.13 16.03
N ASN A 152 1.16 2.21 16.80
CA ASN A 152 1.73 2.24 18.14
C ASN A 152 0.70 2.72 19.16
N TYR A 153 0.65 2.06 20.32
CA TYR A 153 -0.15 2.51 21.46
C TYR A 153 0.76 3.08 22.55
N ASN A 154 0.61 4.36 22.85
CA ASN A 154 1.36 5.00 23.91
C ASN A 154 0.61 4.88 25.25
N LYS A 155 1.08 3.95 26.09
CA LYS A 155 0.52 3.68 27.41
C LYS A 155 0.49 4.90 28.35
N LYS A 156 1.40 5.88 28.18
CA LYS A 156 1.49 7.02 29.10
C LYS A 156 0.33 8.00 28.93
N ASN A 157 -0.15 8.20 27.70
CA ASN A 157 -1.21 9.16 27.39
C ASN A 157 -2.46 8.50 26.79
N ASN A 158 -2.50 7.17 26.73
CA ASN A 158 -3.58 6.38 26.11
C ASN A 158 -3.89 6.82 24.67
N GLU A 159 -2.86 7.19 23.90
CA GLU A 159 -2.99 7.65 22.52
C GLU A 159 -2.44 6.59 21.55
N THR A 160 -3.22 6.28 20.51
CA THR A 160 -2.73 5.51 19.37
C THR A 160 -2.14 6.47 18.33
N LYS A 161 -0.93 6.16 17.85
CA LYS A 161 -0.30 6.84 16.71
C LYS A 161 -0.13 5.86 15.57
N VAL A 162 -0.40 6.32 14.35
CA VAL A 162 -0.27 5.51 13.14
C VAL A 162 0.63 6.25 12.16
N PHE A 163 1.58 5.53 11.55
CA PHE A 163 2.45 6.05 10.50
C PHE A 163 2.29 5.20 9.25
N LYS A 164 2.11 5.82 8.10
CA LYS A 164 2.28 5.17 6.81
C LYS A 164 3.73 5.34 6.39
N VAL A 165 4.44 4.23 6.20
CA VAL A 165 5.80 4.20 5.64
C VAL A 165 5.71 3.57 4.25
N LYS A 166 6.27 4.22 3.24
CA LYS A 166 6.09 3.85 1.84
C LYS A 166 7.44 3.74 1.14
N ILE A 167 7.76 2.55 0.64
CA ILE A 167 8.80 2.34 -0.37
C ILE A 167 8.22 2.83 -1.70
N GLN A 168 8.87 3.82 -2.31
CA GLN A 168 8.47 4.35 -3.61
C GLN A 168 8.97 3.43 -4.73
N SER A 169 8.13 3.19 -5.74
CA SER A 169 8.59 2.49 -6.94
C SER A 169 9.74 3.26 -7.58
N ALA A 170 10.85 2.58 -7.83
CA ALA A 170 12.05 3.19 -8.38
C ALA A 170 12.82 2.20 -9.26
N SER A 171 13.66 2.73 -10.15
CA SER A 171 14.62 1.96 -10.94
C SER A 171 16.05 2.28 -10.52
N SER A 172 17.03 1.45 -10.89
CA SER A 172 18.46 1.66 -10.63
C SER A 172 18.96 3.02 -11.13
N LYS A 173 18.34 3.60 -12.16
CA LYS A 173 18.62 4.97 -12.65
C LYS A 173 18.46 6.07 -11.59
N LYS A 174 17.76 5.78 -10.49
CA LYS A 174 17.55 6.70 -9.37
C LYS A 174 18.61 6.61 -8.28
N LEU A 175 19.51 5.61 -8.33
CA LEU A 175 20.59 5.45 -7.34
C LEU A 175 21.56 6.63 -7.33
N ASP A 176 21.74 7.30 -8.46
CA ASP A 176 22.67 8.43 -8.60
C ASP A 176 22.03 9.79 -8.23
N GLN A 177 20.77 9.81 -7.79
CA GLN A 177 20.08 11.02 -7.36
C GLN A 177 20.20 11.18 -5.85
N GLU A 178 21.12 12.04 -5.38
CA GLU A 178 21.39 12.25 -3.94
C GLU A 178 20.13 12.62 -3.13
N ASP A 179 19.18 13.34 -3.74
CA ASP A 179 17.96 13.81 -3.07
C ASP A 179 16.78 12.82 -3.14
N PHE A 180 16.93 11.65 -3.77
CA PHE A 180 15.81 10.73 -3.93
C PHE A 180 15.61 9.86 -2.67
N GLU A 181 14.59 10.19 -1.88
CA GLU A 181 14.16 9.36 -0.76
C GLU A 181 13.35 8.13 -1.25
N PHE A 182 13.99 6.97 -1.28
CA PHE A 182 13.32 5.71 -1.64
C PHE A 182 12.21 5.30 -0.66
N VAL A 183 12.35 5.67 0.62
CA VAL A 183 11.38 5.35 1.66
C VAL A 183 10.96 6.62 2.37
N LYS A 184 9.66 6.93 2.31
CA LYS A 184 9.03 8.09 2.95
C LYS A 184 8.11 7.63 4.07
N TYR A 185 7.86 8.48 5.04
CA TYR A 185 6.84 8.22 6.06
C TYR A 185 6.00 9.45 6.36
N LYS A 186 4.75 9.23 6.74
CA LYS A 186 3.80 10.26 7.17
C LYS A 186 3.04 9.77 8.40
N GLU A 187 2.96 10.60 9.43
CA GLU A 187 2.03 10.37 10.56
C GLU A 187 0.60 10.60 10.07
N ALA A 188 -0.30 9.66 10.36
CA ALA A 188 -1.71 9.80 10.04
C ALA A 188 -2.32 10.98 10.81
N ASP A 189 -3.26 11.68 10.18
CA ASP A 189 -3.90 12.83 10.82
C ASP A 189 -4.80 12.36 11.96
N ARG A 190 -4.89 13.14 13.05
CA ARG A 190 -5.65 12.73 14.25
C ARG A 190 -7.14 12.46 13.98
N ILE A 191 -7.67 13.05 12.92
CA ILE A 191 -9.05 12.88 12.46
C ILE A 191 -9.26 11.54 11.73
N GLU A 192 -8.20 10.94 11.18
CA GLU A 192 -8.26 9.67 10.47
C GLU A 192 -8.38 8.53 11.48
N LYS A 193 -9.62 8.06 11.70
CA LYS A 193 -9.87 6.89 12.58
C LYS A 193 -9.67 5.57 11.88
N VAL A 194 -9.60 5.56 10.56
CA VAL A 194 -9.30 4.38 9.77
C VAL A 194 -8.17 4.72 8.81
N ILE A 195 -7.09 3.96 8.90
CA ILE A 195 -5.93 4.07 8.02
C ILE A 195 -5.86 2.76 7.27
N CYS A 196 -6.05 2.78 5.95
CA CYS A 196 -5.98 1.58 5.11
C CYS A 196 -5.07 1.83 3.90
N ASP A 197 -4.58 0.75 3.29
CA ASP A 197 -3.74 0.81 2.08
C ASP A 197 -3.87 -0.48 1.25
N GLY A 198 -3.31 -0.44 0.04
CA GLY A 198 -3.39 -1.50 -0.96
C GLY A 198 -4.72 -1.49 -1.74
N GLN A 199 -5.48 -2.59 -1.74
CA GLN A 199 -6.79 -2.65 -2.41
C GLN A 199 -7.89 -2.23 -1.43
N ASN A 200 -8.04 -0.93 -1.24
CA ASN A 200 -8.91 -0.33 -0.24
C ASN A 200 -9.98 0.60 -0.83
N ARG A 201 -10.21 0.54 -2.16
CA ARG A 201 -11.07 1.49 -2.86
C ARG A 201 -12.52 1.44 -2.39
N ILE A 202 -13.04 0.25 -2.05
CA ILE A 202 -14.41 0.10 -1.55
C ILE A 202 -14.51 0.71 -0.15
N SER A 203 -13.55 0.41 0.71
CA SER A 203 -13.42 0.96 2.06
C SER A 203 -13.30 2.49 2.02
N GLU A 204 -12.46 3.04 1.14
CA GLU A 204 -12.33 4.49 0.96
C GLU A 204 -13.65 5.12 0.54
N ARG A 205 -14.38 4.51 -0.40
CA ARG A 205 -15.68 5.02 -0.84
C ARG A 205 -16.71 5.01 0.28
N ILE A 206 -16.71 3.98 1.13
CA ILE A 206 -17.62 3.90 2.29
C ILE A 206 -17.27 4.96 3.34
N LEU A 207 -15.99 5.17 3.60
CA LEU A 207 -15.50 6.04 4.68
C LEU A 207 -15.53 7.52 4.29
N PHE A 208 -15.18 7.84 3.05
CA PHE A 208 -14.98 9.20 2.55
C PHE A 208 -16.06 9.63 1.55
N GLY A 209 -16.97 8.74 1.16
CA GLY A 209 -17.99 9.04 0.16
C GLY A 209 -17.36 9.35 -1.20
N ASP A 210 -17.80 10.43 -1.83
CA ASP A 210 -17.32 10.87 -3.14
C ASP A 210 -16.08 11.78 -3.05
N LEU A 211 -15.56 12.06 -1.85
CA LEU A 211 -14.39 12.91 -1.67
C LEU A 211 -13.16 12.43 -2.49
N PRO A 212 -12.79 11.13 -2.50
CA PRO A 212 -11.65 10.66 -3.29
C PRO A 212 -11.88 10.83 -4.79
N LEU A 213 -13.13 10.66 -5.26
CA LEU A 213 -13.50 10.87 -6.65
C LEU A 213 -13.30 12.34 -7.03
N ILE A 214 -13.79 13.28 -6.21
CA ILE A 214 -13.64 14.72 -6.45
C ILE A 214 -12.16 15.12 -6.47
N TRP A 215 -11.39 14.64 -5.49
CA TRP A 215 -9.96 14.95 -5.39
C TRP A 215 -9.16 14.44 -6.59
N GLY A 216 -9.57 13.32 -7.19
CA GLY A 216 -8.97 12.77 -8.40
C GLY A 216 -9.52 13.32 -9.72
N LEU A 217 -10.79 13.69 -9.77
CA LEU A 217 -11.47 14.15 -10.99
C LEU A 217 -11.16 15.61 -11.28
N VAL A 218 -11.17 16.48 -10.27
CA VAL A 218 -10.95 17.93 -10.43
C VAL A 218 -9.62 18.21 -11.15
N PRO A 219 -8.47 17.62 -10.75
CA PRO A 219 -7.22 17.85 -11.47
C PRO A 219 -7.28 17.41 -12.93
N LYS A 220 -7.89 16.25 -13.21
CA LYS A 220 -8.00 15.73 -14.58
C LYS A 220 -8.84 16.63 -15.49
N ILE A 221 -9.95 17.16 -14.96
CA ILE A 221 -10.80 18.10 -15.70
C ILE A 221 -10.03 19.39 -15.96
N VAL A 222 -9.37 19.95 -14.95
CA VAL A 222 -8.57 21.18 -15.09
C VAL A 222 -7.44 20.99 -16.10
N GLU A 223 -6.73 19.86 -16.04
CA GLU A 223 -5.67 19.53 -17.00
C GLU A 223 -6.19 19.36 -18.43
N GLN A 224 -7.36 18.73 -18.61
CA GLN A 224 -7.98 18.59 -19.92
C GLN A 224 -8.43 19.94 -20.48
N VAL A 225 -9.06 20.77 -19.66
CA VAL A 225 -9.46 22.14 -20.05
C VAL A 225 -8.23 22.96 -20.41
N ALA A 226 -7.18 22.96 -19.59
CA ALA A 226 -5.94 23.68 -19.88
C ALA A 226 -5.35 23.27 -21.23
N LYS A 227 -5.32 21.96 -21.51
CA LYS A 227 -4.89 21.42 -22.79
C LYS A 227 -5.75 21.93 -23.96
N ASP A 228 -7.08 21.93 -23.80
CA ASP A 228 -8.01 22.36 -24.85
C ASP A 228 -7.88 23.86 -25.17
N PHE A 229 -7.46 24.67 -24.18
CA PHE A 229 -7.21 26.11 -24.33
C PHE A 229 -5.74 26.49 -24.56
N GLY A 230 -4.84 25.50 -24.68
CA GLY A 230 -3.41 25.75 -24.91
C GLY A 230 -2.66 26.39 -23.73
N ILE A 231 -3.18 26.22 -22.51
CA ILE A 231 -2.56 26.69 -21.27
C ILE A 231 -1.51 25.67 -20.82
N ASP A 232 -0.30 26.15 -20.49
CA ASP A 232 0.74 25.28 -19.95
C ASP A 232 0.35 24.82 -18.54
N LYS A 233 0.45 23.50 -18.28
CA LYS A 233 0.13 22.90 -16.99
C LYS A 233 0.93 23.52 -15.83
N SER A 234 2.15 23.96 -16.09
CA SER A 234 3.02 24.59 -15.09
C SER A 234 2.51 25.96 -14.62
N GLU A 235 1.63 26.60 -15.38
CA GLU A 235 0.99 27.87 -15.01
C GLU A 235 -0.19 27.67 -14.05
N ILE A 236 -0.67 26.43 -13.88
CA ILE A 236 -1.79 26.11 -12.98
C ILE A 236 -1.24 25.80 -11.58
N GLY A 237 -1.33 26.78 -10.68
CA GLY A 237 -0.92 26.60 -9.29
C GLY A 237 -1.82 25.63 -8.51
N GLU A 238 -1.23 24.94 -7.51
CA GLU A 238 -1.96 24.06 -6.56
C GLU A 238 -3.13 24.76 -5.83
N GLU A 239 -3.03 26.09 -5.67
CA GLU A 239 -4.08 26.92 -5.09
C GLU A 239 -5.36 26.93 -5.93
N TYR A 240 -5.25 26.82 -7.26
CA TYR A 240 -6.41 26.80 -8.14
C TYR A 240 -7.23 25.50 -7.97
N PHE A 241 -6.55 24.36 -7.91
CA PHE A 241 -7.20 23.07 -7.62
C PHE A 241 -7.86 23.08 -6.24
N SER A 242 -7.18 23.66 -5.25
CA SER A 242 -7.72 23.83 -3.90
C SER A 242 -8.94 24.75 -3.89
N GLY A 243 -8.93 25.83 -4.69
CA GLY A 243 -10.06 26.73 -4.88
C GLY A 243 -11.29 26.03 -5.44
N ILE A 244 -11.13 25.21 -6.48
CA ILE A 244 -12.24 24.44 -7.06
C ILE A 244 -12.79 23.41 -6.07
N ARG A 245 -11.90 22.65 -5.40
CA ARG A 245 -12.30 21.62 -4.42
C ARG A 245 -13.09 22.20 -3.24
N ASN A 246 -12.82 23.46 -2.88
CA ASN A 246 -13.48 24.16 -1.79
C ASN A 246 -14.65 25.04 -2.25
N ASN A 247 -14.87 25.19 -3.56
CA ASN A 247 -15.97 25.98 -4.09
C ASN A 247 -17.28 25.21 -3.98
N GLN A 248 -18.19 25.73 -3.16
CA GLN A 248 -19.47 25.09 -2.84
C GLN A 248 -20.48 25.08 -3.99
N ASP A 249 -20.28 25.93 -5.01
CA ASP A 249 -21.07 25.93 -6.23
C ASP A 249 -20.65 24.79 -7.18
N ILE A 250 -19.45 24.24 -7.00
CA ILE A 250 -18.88 23.16 -7.82
C ILE A 250 -18.91 21.83 -7.05
N VAL A 251 -18.53 21.84 -5.78
CA VAL A 251 -18.50 20.68 -4.89
C VAL A 251 -19.56 20.87 -3.81
N SER A 252 -20.60 20.03 -3.84
CA SER A 252 -21.69 20.13 -2.85
C SER A 252 -21.18 20.07 -1.42
N LYS A 253 -21.79 20.87 -0.53
CA LYS A 253 -21.56 20.81 0.93
C LYS A 253 -21.82 19.41 1.51
N ASP A 254 -22.70 18.64 0.87
CA ASP A 254 -23.10 17.31 1.32
C ASP A 254 -21.93 16.32 1.25
N VAL A 255 -20.93 16.56 0.39
CA VAL A 255 -19.74 15.72 0.25
C VAL A 255 -19.02 15.56 1.59
N LEU A 256 -18.91 16.64 2.37
CA LEU A 256 -18.29 16.59 3.70
C LEU A 256 -19.21 15.95 4.75
N HIS A 257 -20.53 16.08 4.60
CA HIS A 257 -21.51 15.40 5.48
C HIS A 257 -21.56 13.89 5.24
N ASP A 258 -21.21 13.46 4.03
CA ASP A 258 -21.18 12.05 3.65
C ASP A 258 -19.95 11.31 4.16
N MET A 259 -18.90 12.03 4.57
CA MET A 259 -17.72 11.45 5.20
C MET A 259 -18.08 10.73 6.52
N LYS A 260 -18.28 9.41 6.44
CA LYS A 260 -18.59 8.58 7.60
C LYS A 260 -17.40 8.49 8.57
N ILE A 261 -16.17 8.67 8.09
CA ILE A 261 -14.96 8.63 8.92
C ILE A 261 -15.00 9.63 10.09
N LEU A 262 -15.63 10.80 9.91
CA LEU A 262 -15.76 11.82 10.95
C LEU A 262 -16.72 11.40 12.07
N LYS A 263 -17.65 10.47 11.79
CA LYS A 263 -18.60 9.91 12.75
C LYS A 263 -18.02 8.78 13.57
N LEU A 264 -16.80 8.31 13.25
CA LEU A 264 -16.10 7.25 13.97
C LEU A 264 -15.36 7.74 15.21
N ASN A 265 -15.59 9.00 15.62
CA ASN A 265 -15.02 9.52 16.84
C ASN A 265 -15.55 8.75 18.06
N GLY A 266 -14.63 8.10 18.77
CA GLY A 266 -14.95 7.48 20.04
C GLY A 266 -15.40 6.01 19.99
N LEU A 267 -15.05 5.29 18.92
CA LEU A 267 -15.20 3.83 18.86
C LEU A 267 -14.61 3.15 20.11
N SER A 268 -15.35 2.18 20.65
CA SER A 268 -14.78 1.19 21.56
C SER A 268 -13.81 0.26 20.81
N LEU A 269 -12.94 -0.44 21.54
CA LEU A 269 -12.01 -1.37 20.91
C LEU A 269 -12.74 -2.53 20.20
N GLN A 270 -13.88 -2.97 20.74
CA GLN A 270 -14.73 -3.97 20.09
C GLN A 270 -15.30 -3.43 18.77
N GLN A 271 -15.89 -2.23 18.77
CA GLN A 271 -16.43 -1.63 17.54
C GLN A 271 -15.33 -1.39 16.49
N ALA A 272 -14.11 -1.02 16.91
CA ALA A 272 -12.99 -0.90 15.99
C ALA A 272 -12.59 -2.25 15.38
N THR A 273 -12.65 -3.33 16.17
CA THR A 273 -12.38 -4.70 15.72
C THR A 273 -13.44 -5.17 14.72
N GLU A 274 -14.71 -4.95 15.02
CA GLU A 274 -15.84 -5.27 14.15
C GLU A 274 -15.80 -4.47 12.83
N LEU A 275 -15.48 -3.17 12.90
CA LEU A 275 -15.33 -2.33 11.71
C LEU A 275 -14.16 -2.78 10.85
N ALA A 276 -12.99 -3.10 11.44
CA ALA A 276 -11.84 -3.61 10.70
C ALA A 276 -12.19 -4.90 9.94
N ALA A 277 -12.86 -5.84 10.61
CA ALA A 277 -13.33 -7.09 10.00
C ALA A 277 -14.37 -6.87 8.90
N LEU A 278 -15.32 -5.94 9.10
CA LEU A 278 -16.30 -5.57 8.10
C LEU A 278 -15.65 -5.02 6.83
N LEU A 279 -14.69 -4.10 6.96
CA LEU A 279 -14.00 -3.51 5.81
C LEU A 279 -13.24 -4.58 5.01
N MET A 280 -12.49 -5.46 5.68
CA MET A 280 -11.81 -6.59 5.02
C MET A 280 -12.79 -7.49 4.27
N ARG A 281 -13.90 -7.86 4.91
CA ARG A 281 -14.92 -8.71 4.28
C ARG A 281 -15.52 -8.06 3.04
N LEU A 282 -15.80 -6.76 3.09
CA LEU A 282 -16.32 -6.05 1.93
C LEU A 282 -15.33 -6.06 0.78
N GLU A 283 -14.04 -5.78 1.02
CA GLU A 283 -13.04 -5.86 -0.05
C GLU A 283 -12.93 -7.26 -0.65
N MET A 284 -12.94 -8.31 0.17
CA MET A 284 -12.95 -9.71 -0.29
C MET A 284 -14.17 -10.02 -1.15
N ASP A 285 -15.37 -9.71 -0.64
CA ASP A 285 -16.63 -10.01 -1.31
C ASP A 285 -16.68 -9.28 -2.65
N PHE A 286 -16.36 -7.98 -2.71
CA PHE A 286 -16.35 -7.23 -3.97
C PHE A 286 -15.33 -7.78 -4.97
N GLN A 287 -14.10 -8.08 -4.55
CA GLN A 287 -13.10 -8.64 -5.47
C GLN A 287 -13.51 -9.99 -6.04
N SER A 288 -14.22 -10.82 -5.27
CA SER A 288 -14.74 -12.10 -5.78
C SER A 288 -15.73 -11.94 -6.94
N TYR A 289 -16.37 -10.77 -7.07
CA TYR A 289 -17.31 -10.46 -8.15
C TYR A 289 -16.71 -9.62 -9.28
N THR A 290 -15.65 -8.85 -9.01
CA THR A 290 -15.13 -7.85 -9.96
C THR A 290 -13.76 -8.17 -10.54
N GLU A 291 -12.99 -9.09 -9.94
CA GLU A 291 -11.63 -9.41 -10.36
C GLU A 291 -11.51 -10.88 -10.78
N ASP A 292 -10.87 -11.14 -11.92
CA ASP A 292 -10.59 -12.51 -12.38
C ASP A 292 -9.64 -13.25 -11.44
N ILE A 293 -8.72 -12.51 -10.82
CA ILE A 293 -7.78 -13.03 -9.82
C ILE A 293 -7.92 -12.16 -8.56
N PRO A 294 -8.67 -12.62 -7.55
CA PRO A 294 -8.78 -11.93 -6.27
C PRO A 294 -7.40 -11.70 -5.66
N THR A 295 -7.21 -10.52 -5.07
CA THR A 295 -5.94 -10.10 -4.47
C THR A 295 -6.03 -9.83 -2.98
N VAL A 296 -7.23 -9.99 -2.42
CA VAL A 296 -7.56 -9.90 -0.99
C VAL A 296 -8.26 -11.19 -0.57
N GLY A 297 -7.75 -11.85 0.46
CA GLY A 297 -8.36 -13.07 1.01
C GLY A 297 -7.39 -13.97 1.76
N GLY A 298 -7.70 -15.26 1.79
CA GLY A 298 -6.90 -16.24 2.53
C GLY A 298 -7.16 -16.22 4.03
N VAL A 299 -6.11 -16.44 4.82
CA VAL A 299 -6.17 -16.36 6.29
C VAL A 299 -6.21 -14.89 6.71
N ILE A 300 -7.33 -14.47 7.27
CA ILE A 300 -7.48 -13.12 7.81
C ILE A 300 -6.88 -13.06 9.21
N LYS A 301 -5.93 -12.15 9.38
CA LYS A 301 -5.30 -11.86 10.67
C LYS A 301 -5.84 -10.59 11.24
N LEU A 302 -6.33 -10.69 12.47
CA LEU A 302 -6.86 -9.57 13.23
C LEU A 302 -6.17 -9.54 14.59
N ALA A 303 -5.61 -8.39 14.94
CA ALA A 303 -5.03 -8.16 16.24
C ALA A 303 -5.51 -6.84 16.81
N VAL A 304 -5.36 -6.69 18.12
CA VAL A 304 -5.55 -5.44 18.83
C VAL A 304 -4.29 -5.01 19.52
N ILE A 305 -4.20 -3.72 19.72
CA ILE A 305 -3.16 -3.08 20.51
C ILE A 305 -3.81 -2.12 21.49
N ASP A 306 -3.54 -2.31 22.78
CA ASP A 306 -4.07 -1.47 23.87
C ASP A 306 -3.06 -1.34 25.02
N LYS A 307 -3.53 -0.94 26.21
CA LYS A 307 -2.72 -0.83 27.44
C LYS A 307 -2.06 -2.13 27.91
N ASN A 308 -2.58 -3.28 27.48
CA ASN A 308 -2.05 -4.62 27.76
C ASN A 308 -1.05 -5.08 26.68
N GLY A 309 -0.92 -4.30 25.60
CA GLY A 309 0.00 -4.55 24.51
C GLY A 309 -0.68 -5.17 23.29
N PHE A 310 0.14 -5.68 22.38
CA PHE A 310 -0.30 -6.34 21.17
C PHE A 310 -0.81 -7.77 21.45
N LYS A 311 -1.98 -8.11 20.91
CA LYS A 311 -2.57 -9.44 21.00
C LYS A 311 -3.34 -9.80 19.72
N TYR A 312 -3.09 -10.99 19.18
CA TYR A 312 -3.94 -11.56 18.12
C TYR A 312 -5.33 -11.93 18.66
N ILE A 313 -6.36 -11.59 17.89
CA ILE A 313 -7.76 -11.98 18.12
C ILE A 313 -8.12 -13.15 17.21
N ALA A 314 -7.64 -13.13 15.96
CA ALA A 314 -7.88 -14.18 14.98
C ALA A 314 -6.69 -14.33 14.02
N GLY A 315 -6.51 -15.53 13.46
CA GLY A 315 -5.46 -15.82 12.48
C GLY A 315 -4.04 -15.78 13.05
N ASP A 316 -3.87 -15.96 14.37
CA ASP A 316 -2.56 -15.95 15.04
C ASP A 316 -1.60 -17.00 14.45
N ARG A 317 -2.15 -18.15 14.04
CA ARG A 317 -1.45 -19.20 13.31
C ARG A 317 -1.87 -19.23 11.85
N ILE A 318 -0.88 -19.02 10.98
CA ILE A 318 -0.97 -19.39 9.57
C ILE A 318 -0.75 -20.90 9.50
N THR A 319 -1.77 -21.71 9.76
CA THR A 319 -1.67 -23.16 9.53
C THR A 319 -1.73 -23.41 8.03
N ARG A 320 -0.58 -23.72 7.42
CA ARG A 320 -0.56 -24.41 6.12
C ARG A 320 -1.38 -25.69 6.26
N PRO A 321 -2.17 -26.12 5.27
CA PRO A 321 -2.77 -27.45 5.30
C PRO A 321 -1.60 -28.43 5.33
N SER A 322 -1.41 -29.12 6.45
CA SER A 322 -0.57 -30.31 6.48
C SER A 322 -1.35 -31.38 5.72
N ASN A 323 -1.17 -31.39 4.39
CA ASN A 323 -1.40 -32.46 3.42
C ASN A 323 -1.87 -31.90 2.07
N ILE A 324 -0.93 -31.75 1.12
CA ILE A 324 -1.11 -32.11 -0.31
C ILE A 324 0.14 -32.89 -0.71
#